data_AF-A0A6G4CNR8-F1
#
_entry.id   AF-A0A6G4CNR8-F1
#
_cell.length_a   1.000
_cell.length_b   1.000
_cell.length_c   1.000
_cell.angle_alpha   90.00
_cell.angle_beta   90.00
_cell.angle_gamma   90.00
#
_symmetry.space_group_name_H-M   'P 1'
#
loop_
_entity.id
_entity.type
_entity.pdbx_description
1 polymer ?
#
loop_
_entity_poly.entity_id
_entity_poly.type
_entity_poly.pdbx_seq_one_letter_code
_entity_poly.pdbx_strand_id
1 'polypeptide(L)'
;MAASITIDGLEYTKSNHRLRYNAEFHENHGKPFTKDDLIYMCSMWDSMKKADIAMALGRTHGTILSKKYYLKKIGLFNYYKKQGKES
;
A
#
# COMPACT_ATOMS: atom_id res chain seq x y z
N MET A 1 9.80 -18.53 -11.45
CA MET A 1 9.66 -17.64 -10.26
C MET A 1 10.31 -16.31 -10.59
N ALA A 2 9.77 -15.18 -10.09
CA ALA A 2 10.44 -13.89 -10.28
C ALA A 2 11.77 -13.87 -9.52
N ALA A 3 12.84 -13.39 -10.15
CA ALA A 3 14.13 -13.25 -9.49
C ALA A 3 14.01 -12.29 -8.29
N SER A 4 14.62 -12.65 -7.17
CA SER A 4 14.74 -11.80 -5.98
C SER A 4 16.15 -11.26 -5.83
N ILE A 5 16.27 -10.14 -5.12
CA ILE A 5 17.54 -9.58 -4.63
C ILE A 5 17.38 -9.29 -3.15
N THR A 6 18.44 -9.50 -2.38
CA THR A 6 18.45 -9.20 -0.94
C THR A 6 19.20 -7.91 -0.71
N ILE A 7 18.57 -6.96 -0.03
CA ILE A 7 19.16 -5.67 0.37
C ILE A 7 18.88 -5.54 1.86
N ASP A 8 19.92 -5.38 2.67
CA ASP A 8 19.83 -5.23 4.13
C ASP A 8 18.99 -6.33 4.84
N GLY A 9 19.14 -7.58 4.39
CA GLY A 9 18.40 -8.72 4.94
C GLY A 9 16.94 -8.81 4.47
N LEU A 10 16.46 -7.87 3.67
CA LEU A 10 15.11 -7.83 3.13
C LEU A 10 15.09 -8.33 1.67
N GLU A 11 14.11 -9.18 1.37
CA GLU A 11 13.92 -9.68 0.01
C GLU A 11 13.10 -8.71 -0.84
N TYR A 12 13.65 -8.30 -1.98
CA TYR A 12 12.97 -7.50 -2.99
C TYR A 12 12.81 -8.28 -4.28
N THR A 13 11.74 -7.99 -5.01
CA THR A 13 11.55 -8.51 -6.37
C THR A 13 12.46 -7.76 -7.33
N LYS A 14 13.36 -8.45 -8.04
CA LYS A 14 14.39 -7.84 -8.91
C LYS A 14 13.81 -6.95 -10.02
N SER A 15 12.65 -7.32 -10.57
CA SER A 15 12.06 -6.62 -11.72
C SER A 15 11.46 -5.25 -11.38
N ASN A 16 10.91 -5.09 -10.18
CA ASN A 16 10.17 -3.88 -9.80
C ASN A 16 10.62 -3.28 -8.46
N HIS A 17 11.66 -3.87 -7.85
CA HIS A 17 12.26 -3.47 -6.58
C HIS A 17 11.22 -3.33 -5.45
N ARG A 18 10.15 -4.14 -5.48
CA ARG A 18 9.15 -4.18 -4.41
C ARG A 18 9.57 -5.17 -3.35
N LEU A 19 9.49 -4.72 -2.10
CA LEU A 19 9.66 -5.56 -0.92
C LEU A 19 8.68 -6.75 -1.00
N ARG A 20 9.21 -7.97 -0.88
CA ARG A 20 8.40 -9.18 -0.77
C ARG A 20 7.75 -9.22 0.61
N TYR A 21 6.82 -10.15 0.80
CA TYR A 21 6.18 -10.30 2.10
C TYR A 21 7.23 -10.60 3.19
N ASN A 22 7.37 -9.66 4.12
CA ASN A 22 8.01 -9.83 5.42
C ASN A 22 6.94 -9.68 6.52
N ALA A 23 6.89 -10.61 7.48
CA ALA A 23 5.92 -10.61 8.58
C ALA A 23 6.08 -9.40 9.53
N GLU A 24 7.31 -8.90 9.71
CA GLU A 24 7.60 -7.75 10.58
C GLU A 24 7.03 -6.44 10.02
N PHE A 25 7.05 -6.28 8.69
CA PHE A 25 6.58 -5.06 8.02
C PHE A 25 5.16 -5.16 7.46
N HIS A 26 4.57 -6.37 7.45
CA HIS A 26 3.24 -6.60 6.89
C HIS A 26 2.28 -7.24 7.90
N GLU A 27 2.23 -6.69 9.10
CA GLU A 27 1.32 -7.12 10.19
C GLU A 27 -0.17 -7.10 9.81
N ASN A 28 -0.56 -6.32 8.79
CA ASN A 28 -1.93 -6.22 8.28
C ASN A 28 -2.14 -7.00 6.98
N HIS A 29 -1.31 -8.00 6.73
CA HIS A 29 -1.52 -8.97 5.66
C HIS A 29 -2.82 -9.75 5.87
N GLY A 30 -3.62 -9.89 4.81
CA GLY A 30 -4.91 -10.60 4.85
C GLY A 30 -6.05 -9.89 5.59
N LYS A 31 -5.77 -8.88 6.42
CA LYS A 31 -6.80 -8.14 7.17
C LYS A 31 -7.63 -7.23 6.26
N PRO A 32 -8.94 -7.01 6.53
CA PRO A 32 -9.75 -6.04 5.79
C PRO A 32 -9.18 -4.60 5.96
N PHE A 33 -9.45 -3.73 5.00
CA PHE A 33 -9.12 -2.30 5.11
C PHE A 33 -10.14 -1.62 6.00
N THR A 34 -9.68 -0.90 7.02
CA THR A 34 -10.53 -0.02 7.83
C THR A 34 -10.88 1.23 7.03
N LYS A 35 -11.86 2.01 7.51
CA LYS A 35 -12.19 3.31 6.90
C LYS A 35 -10.97 4.25 6.95
N ASP A 36 -10.26 4.28 8.07
CA ASP A 36 -9.11 5.14 8.27
C ASP A 36 -7.93 4.73 7.38
N ASP A 37 -7.71 3.43 7.16
CA ASP A 37 -6.73 2.94 6.18
C ASP A 37 -7.03 3.51 4.79
N LEU A 38 -8.30 3.54 4.39
CA LEU A 38 -8.71 4.02 3.07
C LEU A 38 -8.56 5.54 2.96
N ILE A 39 -8.94 6.28 4.01
CA ILE A 39 -8.75 7.73 4.09
C ILE A 39 -7.27 8.07 3.97
N TYR A 40 -6.42 7.46 4.82
CA TYR A 40 -4.97 7.66 4.81
C TYR A 40 -4.35 7.31 3.46
N MET A 41 -4.66 6.13 2.93
CA MET A 41 -4.13 5.69 1.63
C MET A 41 -4.49 6.66 0.51
N CYS A 42 -5.73 7.13 0.47
CA CYS A 42 -6.23 8.01 -0.59
C CYS A 42 -5.74 9.46 -0.42
N SER A 43 -5.64 9.98 0.80
CA SER A 43 -5.17 11.34 1.08
C SER A 43 -3.68 11.49 0.79
N MET A 44 -2.86 10.51 1.16
CA MET A 44 -1.41 10.53 0.98
C MET A 44 -0.94 10.13 -0.43
N TRP A 45 -1.86 9.68 -1.30
CA TRP A 45 -1.53 9.06 -2.58
C TRP A 45 -0.64 9.90 -3.50
N ASP A 46 -0.85 11.23 -3.51
CA ASP A 46 -0.10 12.16 -4.36
C ASP A 46 1.16 12.68 -3.66
N SER A 47 1.20 12.66 -2.33
CA SER A 47 2.26 13.26 -1.51
C SER A 47 3.39 12.29 -1.17
N MET A 48 3.07 11.00 -1.01
CA MET A 48 4.03 9.98 -0.55
C MET A 48 4.34 8.92 -1.62
N LYS A 49 5.46 8.21 -1.45
CA LYS A 49 5.74 7.02 -2.25
C LYS A 49 4.80 5.90 -1.82
N LYS A 50 4.47 5.04 -2.78
CA LYS A 50 3.39 4.05 -2.65
C LYS A 50 3.87 2.86 -1.82
N ALA A 51 5.19 2.63 -1.82
CA ALA A 51 5.87 1.74 -0.89
C ALA A 51 5.76 2.26 0.56
N ASP A 52 5.98 3.56 0.79
CA ASP A 52 5.91 4.17 2.13
C ASP A 52 4.48 4.11 2.69
N ILE A 53 3.47 4.40 1.85
CA ILE A 53 2.05 4.23 2.22
C ILE A 53 1.74 2.78 2.59
N ALA A 54 2.30 1.82 1.82
CA ALA A 54 2.10 0.40 2.09
C ALA A 54 2.74 -0.03 3.40
N MET A 55 3.96 0.45 3.67
CA MET A 55 4.68 0.20 4.91
C MET A 55 3.94 0.81 6.11
N ALA A 56 3.47 2.06 6.00
CA ALA A 56 2.70 2.71 7.06
C ALA A 56 1.38 1.98 7.38
N LEU A 57 0.78 1.32 6.40
CA LEU A 57 -0.44 0.51 6.60
C LEU A 57 -0.14 -0.94 6.98
N GLY A 58 1.12 -1.35 7.09
CA GLY A 58 1.51 -2.73 7.36
C GLY A 58 1.06 -3.69 6.24
N ARG A 59 1.09 -3.25 4.98
CA ARG A 59 0.58 -3.99 3.81
C ARG A 59 1.59 -4.01 2.67
N THR A 60 1.48 -5.01 1.81
CA THR A 60 2.39 -5.10 0.66
C THR A 60 2.07 -4.00 -0.35
N HIS A 61 3.10 -3.52 -1.06
CA HIS A 61 2.94 -2.52 -2.11
C HIS A 61 1.93 -2.97 -3.20
N GLY A 62 1.92 -4.26 -3.54
CA GLY A 62 0.94 -4.83 -4.46
C GLY A 62 -0.50 -4.66 -3.98
N THR A 63 -0.76 -4.93 -2.69
CA THR A 63 -2.09 -4.80 -2.08
C THR A 63 -2.63 -3.36 -2.17
N ILE A 64 -1.79 -2.37 -1.87
CA ILE A 64 -2.16 -0.95 -1.94
C ILE A 64 -2.50 -0.51 -3.37
N LEU A 65 -1.68 -0.90 -4.35
CA LEU A 65 -1.93 -0.57 -5.75
C LEU A 65 -3.25 -1.19 -6.26
N SER A 66 -3.48 -2.46 -5.95
CA SER A 66 -4.72 -3.16 -6.29
C SER A 66 -5.94 -2.51 -5.61
N LYS A 67 -5.83 -2.15 -4.33
CA LYS A 67 -6.91 -1.49 -3.60
C LYS A 67 -7.25 -0.15 -4.20
N LYS A 68 -6.26 0.68 -4.52
CA LYS A 68 -6.50 1.96 -5.20
C LYS A 68 -7.14 1.78 -6.57
N TYR A 69 -6.72 0.80 -7.36
CA TYR A 69 -7.35 0.52 -8.67
C TYR A 69 -8.84 0.18 -8.49
N TYR A 70 -9.15 -0.69 -7.54
CA TYR A 70 -10.52 -1.03 -7.17
C TYR A 70 -11.32 0.21 -6.75
N LEU A 71 -10.79 1.05 -5.85
CA LEU A 71 -11.46 2.28 -5.40
C LEU A 71 -11.71 3.28 -6.54
N LYS A 72 -10.80 3.39 -7.50
CA LYS A 72 -11.02 4.20 -8.70
C LYS A 72 -12.14 3.62 -9.57
N LYS A 73 -12.17 2.29 -9.75
CA LYS A 73 -13.21 1.60 -10.53
C LYS A 73 -14.61 1.82 -9.95
N ILE A 74 -14.74 1.84 -8.62
CA ILE A 74 -16.04 2.05 -7.93
C ILE A 74 -16.31 3.52 -7.54
N GLY A 75 -15.48 4.46 -7.99
CA GLY A 75 -15.67 5.90 -7.73
C GLY A 75 -15.36 6.38 -6.30
N LEU A 76 -14.94 5.52 -5.38
CA LEU A 76 -14.70 5.87 -3.98
C LEU A 76 -13.32 6.49 -3.69
N PHE A 77 -12.38 6.45 -4.63
CA PHE A 77 -11.03 6.98 -4.40
C PHE A 77 -11.03 8.47 -4.01
N ASN A 78 -11.76 9.30 -4.77
CA ASN A 78 -11.83 10.74 -4.50
C ASN A 78 -12.64 11.04 -3.24
N TYR A 79 -13.63 10.20 -2.91
CA TYR A 79 -14.43 10.32 -1.69
C TYR A 79 -13.56 10.19 -0.44
N TYR A 80 -12.76 9.12 -0.33
CA TYR A 80 -11.83 8.94 0.79
C TYR A 80 -10.71 9.98 0.81
N LYS A 81 -10.21 10.38 -0.37
CA LYS A 81 -9.18 11.41 -0.50
C LYS A 81 -9.64 12.77 0.06
N LYS A 82 -10.91 13.12 -0.16
CA LYS A 82 -11.48 14.39 0.34
C LYS A 82 -11.62 14.36 1.87
N GLN A 83 -12.06 13.25 2.44
CA GLN A 83 -12.21 13.11 3.91
C GLN A 83 -10.91 13.37 4.67
N GLY A 84 -9.78 12.88 4.16
CA GLY A 84 -8.48 13.09 4.82
C GLY A 84 -7.92 14.51 4.71
N LYS A 85 -8.55 15.41 3.95
CA LYS A 85 -8.21 16.84 3.89
C LYS A 85 -9.09 17.71 4.81
N GLU A 86 -10.18 17.15 5.30
CA GLU A 86 -11.17 17.82 6.14
C GLU A 86 -11.05 17.40 7.62
N SER A 87 -10.07 16.53 7.94
CA SER A 87 -9.75 16.06 9.29
C SER A 87 -8.56 16.79 9.88
#